data_AF-A0A545UPT3-F1
#
_entry.id   AF-A0A545UPT3-F1
#
_cell.length_a   1.000
_cell.length_b   1.000
_cell.length_c   1.000
_cell.angle_alpha   90.00
_cell.angle_beta   90.00
_cell.angle_gamma   90.00
#
_symmetry.space_group_name_H-M   'P 1'
#
loop_
_entity.id
_entity.type
_entity.pdbx_description
1 polymer ?
#
loop_
_entity_poly.entity_id
_entity_poly.type
_entity_poly.pdbx_seq_one_letter_code
_entity_poly.pdbx_strand_id
1 'polypeptide(L)'
;MNRRRRFLYVIVFVSVVVSVIYSSYESVGRFLRLFVPHSGYPLSQDQALARLRVQKQQPKNVPRIIHQVLHNWRRLGNESNPLPEWEAQRQSCRDTNPDWEYKLWTEDESRNFIRNEYPWFIETYENFRYPIQREHTVRYFILRHYGGIYIDLDFGCVHSLESLRPYPAFIADHRRGTLSDKVLGGAPNHPFWVDVTETIPRYSHWYPFRFLTVLYGTGRWFLTAAWDRWHWENCQQTLFRYGRASDWLTRLSMPRWRGAPEWSLFSSYRGGRADTWPVDIFVFGRKHWVVSIVSGVVGCAIGIYLGVKLFRRRCARRRRGYRPVSVSANRV
;
A
#
# COMPACT_ATOMS: atom_id res chain seq x y z
N MET A 1 -16.63 36.83 -32.93
CA MET A 1 -15.48 36.17 -32.26
C MET A 1 -14.45 35.76 -33.31
N ASN A 2 -13.23 36.31 -33.25
CA ASN A 2 -12.26 36.28 -34.35
C ASN A 2 -11.78 34.85 -34.70
N ARG A 3 -11.61 34.50 -35.99
CA ARG A 3 -11.23 33.14 -36.46
C ARG A 3 -9.96 32.62 -35.79
N ARG A 4 -9.00 33.51 -35.52
CA ARG A 4 -7.78 33.23 -34.73
C ARG A 4 -8.05 32.85 -33.28
N ARG A 5 -9.02 33.50 -32.61
CA ARG A 5 -9.43 33.15 -31.24
C ARG A 5 -10.12 31.78 -31.19
N ARG A 6 -10.99 31.47 -32.15
CA ARG A 6 -11.59 30.12 -32.28
C ARG A 6 -10.54 29.03 -32.47
N PHE A 7 -9.55 29.26 -33.33
CA PHE A 7 -8.45 28.33 -33.55
C PHE A 7 -7.60 28.13 -32.28
N LEU A 8 -7.28 29.21 -31.56
CA LEU A 8 -6.57 29.13 -30.28
C LEU A 8 -7.36 28.33 -29.23
N TYR A 9 -8.68 28.55 -29.10
CA TYR A 9 -9.52 27.77 -28.18
C TYR A 9 -9.55 26.28 -28.54
N VAL A 10 -9.58 25.94 -29.83
CA VAL A 10 -9.52 24.53 -30.28
C VAL A 10 -8.17 23.90 -29.91
N ILE A 11 -7.05 24.58 -30.15
CA ILE A 11 -5.72 24.08 -29.76
C ILE A 11 -5.63 23.87 -28.25
N VAL A 12 -6.03 24.87 -27.46
CA VAL A 12 -6.01 24.77 -25.99
C VAL A 12 -6.90 23.60 -25.54
N PHE A 13 -8.12 23.49 -26.06
CA PHE A 13 -9.01 22.38 -25.72
C PHE A 13 -8.40 21.02 -26.06
N VAL A 14 -7.86 20.85 -27.27
CA VAL A 14 -7.21 19.60 -27.70
C VAL A 14 -6.01 19.29 -26.80
N SER A 15 -5.17 20.28 -26.48
CA SER A 15 -4.02 20.08 -25.59
C SER A 15 -4.43 19.65 -24.18
N VAL A 16 -5.50 20.24 -23.62
CA VAL A 16 -6.03 19.87 -22.31
C VAL A 16 -6.57 18.44 -22.35
N VAL A 17 -7.34 18.09 -23.38
CA VAL A 17 -7.86 16.73 -23.56
C VAL A 17 -6.73 15.72 -23.66
N VAL A 18 -5.71 15.97 -24.48
CA VAL A 18 -4.54 15.10 -24.62
C VAL A 18 -3.79 14.96 -23.29
N SER A 19 -3.54 16.06 -22.58
CA SER A 19 -2.88 16.03 -21.27
C SER A 19 -3.67 15.23 -20.22
N VAL A 20 -5.01 15.35 -20.21
CA VAL A 20 -5.87 14.59 -19.31
C VAL A 20 -5.85 13.09 -19.64
N ILE A 21 -5.90 12.73 -20.92
CA ILE A 21 -5.80 11.34 -21.39
C ILE A 21 -4.45 10.75 -21.00
N TYR A 22 -3.36 11.47 -21.28
CA TYR A 22 -2.01 11.04 -20.93
C TYR A 22 -1.84 10.87 -19.41
N SER A 23 -2.28 11.86 -18.61
CA SER A 23 -2.22 11.77 -17.15
C SER A 23 -3.05 10.61 -16.60
N SER A 24 -4.20 10.32 -17.22
CA SER A 24 -5.06 9.20 -16.84
C SER A 24 -4.42 7.87 -17.20
N TYR A 25 -3.82 7.75 -18.39
CA TYR A 25 -3.05 6.59 -18.81
C TYR A 25 -1.88 6.32 -17.85
N GLU A 26 -1.09 7.34 -17.49
CA GLU A 26 0.00 7.23 -16.54
C GLU A 26 -0.49 6.86 -15.12
N SER A 27 -1.61 7.43 -14.67
CA SER A 27 -2.17 7.09 -13.36
C SER A 27 -2.64 5.63 -13.30
N VAL A 28 -3.34 5.17 -14.34
CA VAL A 28 -3.78 3.76 -14.44
C VAL A 28 -2.57 2.84 -14.59
N GLY A 29 -1.58 3.21 -15.39
CA GLY A 29 -0.34 2.46 -15.56
C GLY A 29 0.41 2.29 -14.25
N ARG A 30 0.61 3.37 -13.48
CA ARG A 30 1.23 3.32 -12.14
C ARG A 30 0.45 2.42 -11.18
N PHE A 31 -0.88 2.50 -11.20
CA PHE A 31 -1.72 1.65 -10.38
C PHE A 31 -1.60 0.16 -10.76
N LEU A 32 -1.62 -0.17 -12.06
CA LEU A 32 -1.51 -1.55 -12.53
C LEU A 32 -0.13 -2.15 -12.29
N ARG A 33 0.94 -1.34 -12.26
CA ARG A 33 2.30 -1.78 -11.92
C ARG A 33 2.42 -2.34 -10.50
N LEU A 34 1.54 -1.95 -9.59
CA LEU A 34 1.49 -2.52 -8.24
C LEU A 34 1.24 -4.03 -8.25
N PHE A 35 0.70 -4.58 -9.33
CA PHE A 35 0.31 -5.99 -9.44
C PHE A 35 1.26 -6.81 -10.33
N VAL A 36 2.46 -6.29 -10.61
CA VAL A 36 3.54 -7.00 -11.32
C VAL A 36 4.68 -7.37 -10.37
N PRO A 37 5.65 -8.22 -10.77
CA PRO A 37 6.85 -8.45 -9.95
C PRO A 37 7.64 -7.16 -9.72
N HIS A 38 8.12 -6.98 -8.49
CA HIS A 38 8.79 -5.76 -8.04
C HIS A 38 10.33 -5.88 -8.06
N SER A 39 11.00 -4.75 -8.11
CA SER A 39 12.47 -4.65 -8.03
C SER A 39 13.00 -5.02 -6.64
N GLY A 40 14.33 -5.12 -6.49
CA GLY A 40 14.98 -5.53 -5.24
C GLY A 40 15.42 -6.99 -5.24
N TYR A 41 16.41 -7.31 -4.40
CA TYR A 41 17.06 -8.62 -4.34
C TYR A 41 16.11 -9.65 -3.71
N PRO A 42 15.68 -10.70 -4.43
CA PRO A 42 14.86 -11.74 -3.85
C PRO A 42 15.72 -12.61 -2.91
N LEU A 43 15.33 -12.71 -1.65
CA LEU A 43 15.94 -13.56 -0.65
C LEU A 43 14.95 -14.60 -0.18
N SER A 44 15.26 -15.88 -0.36
CA SER A 44 14.48 -16.95 0.25
C SER A 44 14.89 -17.16 1.72
N GLN A 45 13.97 -17.60 2.56
CA GLN A 45 14.20 -17.76 4.00
C GLN A 45 15.24 -18.85 4.32
N ASP A 46 15.22 -19.95 3.58
CA ASP A 46 16.24 -21.01 3.61
C ASP A 46 17.63 -20.47 3.22
N GLN A 47 17.70 -19.59 2.21
CA GLN A 47 18.94 -18.94 1.83
C GLN A 47 19.46 -18.00 2.92
N ALA A 48 18.58 -17.26 3.59
CA ALA A 48 18.95 -16.41 4.73
C ALA A 48 19.56 -17.25 5.86
N LEU A 49 18.90 -18.36 6.22
CA LEU A 49 19.38 -19.31 7.22
C LEU A 49 20.71 -19.96 6.83
N ALA A 50 20.85 -20.40 5.58
CA ALA A 50 22.08 -21.00 5.08
C ALA A 50 23.24 -20.00 5.12
N ARG A 51 23.02 -18.74 4.74
CA ARG A 51 24.03 -17.67 4.80
C ARG A 51 24.52 -17.43 6.22
N LEU A 52 23.61 -17.38 7.20
CA LEU A 52 23.98 -17.20 8.60
C LEU A 52 24.90 -18.33 9.11
N ARG A 53 24.66 -19.57 8.65
CA ARG A 53 25.49 -20.74 9.03
C ARG A 53 26.91 -20.68 8.44
N VAL A 54 27.04 -20.15 7.23
CA VAL A 54 28.32 -20.13 6.49
C VAL A 54 29.15 -18.87 6.81
N GLN A 55 28.51 -17.70 6.91
CA GLN A 55 29.19 -16.43 7.09
C GLN A 55 29.12 -15.97 8.55
N LYS A 56 30.19 -16.24 9.31
CA LYS A 56 30.28 -15.85 10.74
C LYS A 56 30.39 -14.34 10.96
N GLN A 57 30.89 -13.59 9.97
CA GLN A 57 30.99 -12.13 10.04
C GLN A 57 30.07 -11.53 8.98
N GLN A 58 28.93 -11.00 9.45
CA GLN A 58 27.99 -10.26 8.63
C GLN A 58 27.71 -8.90 9.28
N PRO A 59 27.40 -7.87 8.46
CA PRO A 59 26.99 -6.58 9.00
C PRO A 59 25.74 -6.75 9.86
N LYS A 60 25.67 -6.01 10.96
CA LYS A 60 24.58 -6.06 11.93
C LYS A 60 23.72 -4.80 11.82
N ASN A 61 23.19 -4.57 10.63
CA ASN A 61 22.46 -3.35 10.27
C ASN A 61 21.14 -3.22 11.04
N VAL A 62 20.39 -4.31 11.15
CA VAL A 62 19.12 -4.34 11.87
C VAL A 62 19.36 -4.65 13.36
N PRO A 63 18.90 -3.80 14.29
CA PRO A 63 18.98 -4.05 15.72
C PRO A 63 18.07 -5.19 16.16
N ARG A 64 18.37 -5.79 17.31
CA ARG A 64 17.62 -6.92 17.89
C ARG A 64 16.37 -6.44 18.61
N ILE A 65 15.44 -5.85 17.86
CA ILE A 65 14.16 -5.37 18.39
C ILE A 65 13.05 -5.97 17.54
N ILE A 66 12.14 -6.68 18.18
CA ILE A 66 10.90 -7.17 17.58
C ILE A 66 9.80 -6.19 17.94
N HIS A 67 9.13 -5.66 16.93
CA HIS A 67 8.00 -4.75 17.08
C HIS A 67 6.71 -5.42 16.63
N GLN A 68 5.65 -5.25 17.40
CA GLN A 68 4.31 -5.63 17.02
C GLN A 68 3.32 -4.57 17.44
N VAL A 69 2.24 -4.40 16.69
CA VAL A 69 1.24 -3.35 16.93
C VAL A 69 -0.09 -4.01 17.26
N LEU A 70 -0.67 -3.64 18.39
CA LEU A 70 -1.99 -4.07 18.85
C LEU A 70 -2.85 -2.82 19.09
N HIS A 71 -3.54 -2.33 18.06
CA HIS A 71 -4.58 -1.31 18.24
C HIS A 71 -5.92 -2.00 18.40
N ASN A 72 -6.74 -1.53 19.34
CA ASN A 72 -8.01 -2.18 19.66
C ASN A 72 -9.10 -1.72 18.68
N TRP A 73 -9.32 -2.51 17.62
CA TRP A 73 -10.37 -2.23 16.63
C TRP A 73 -11.73 -2.84 16.99
N ARG A 74 -11.80 -3.69 18.03
CA ARG A 74 -13.06 -4.29 18.47
C ARG A 74 -13.84 -3.25 19.25
N ARG A 75 -15.00 -2.88 18.73
CA ARG A 75 -15.84 -1.78 19.21
C ARG A 75 -16.43 -1.98 20.61
N LEU A 76 -16.09 -3.05 21.32
CA LEU A 76 -16.64 -3.42 22.62
C LEU A 76 -15.58 -4.21 23.39
N GLY A 77 -15.02 -3.61 24.44
CA GLY A 77 -14.15 -4.28 25.42
C GLY A 77 -12.80 -3.60 25.56
N ASN A 78 -12.48 -3.19 26.79
CA ASN A 78 -11.13 -2.79 27.25
C ASN A 78 -10.16 -3.99 27.26
N GLU A 79 -10.19 -4.84 26.23
CA GLU A 79 -9.28 -5.97 26.12
C GLU A 79 -8.01 -5.48 25.42
N SER A 80 -7.08 -4.93 26.20
CA SER A 80 -5.70 -4.66 25.76
C SER A 80 -4.90 -5.96 25.53
N ASN A 81 -5.55 -7.12 25.70
CA ASN A 81 -4.92 -8.42 25.59
C ASN A 81 -5.07 -8.97 24.17
N PRO A 82 -3.99 -9.49 23.56
CA PRO A 82 -4.08 -10.18 22.29
C PRO A 82 -4.94 -11.44 22.41
N LEU A 83 -5.49 -11.90 21.29
CA LEU A 83 -6.16 -13.18 21.22
C LEU A 83 -5.18 -14.31 21.62
N PRO A 84 -5.64 -15.43 22.22
CA PRO A 84 -4.77 -16.53 22.63
C PRO A 84 -3.88 -17.05 21.50
N GLU A 85 -4.40 -17.08 20.27
CA GLU A 85 -3.63 -17.46 19.10
C GLU A 85 -2.49 -16.49 18.75
N TRP A 86 -2.73 -15.19 18.92
CA TRP A 86 -1.72 -14.16 18.68
C TRP A 86 -0.67 -14.24 19.78
N GLU A 87 -1.08 -14.40 21.04
CA GLU A 87 -0.11 -14.59 22.12
C GLU A 87 0.76 -15.83 21.92
N ALA A 88 0.20 -16.94 21.41
CA ALA A 88 1.01 -18.10 21.04
C ALA A 88 2.04 -17.79 19.95
N GLN A 89 1.69 -17.00 18.92
CA GLN A 89 2.65 -16.54 17.92
C GLN A 89 3.72 -15.62 18.52
N ARG A 90 3.32 -14.70 19.40
CA ARG A 90 4.24 -13.80 20.11
C ARG A 90 5.24 -14.55 20.96
N GLN A 91 4.77 -15.52 21.73
CA GLN A 91 5.60 -16.34 22.59
C GLN A 91 6.60 -17.15 21.77
N SER A 92 6.19 -17.72 20.63
CA SER A 92 7.12 -18.41 19.72
C SER A 92 8.29 -17.52 19.27
N CYS A 93 8.04 -16.23 19.04
CA CYS A 93 9.09 -15.27 18.70
C CYS A 93 10.03 -14.96 19.87
N ARG A 94 9.50 -14.84 21.09
CA ARG A 94 10.30 -14.60 22.30
C ARG A 94 11.18 -15.81 22.62
N ASP A 95 10.60 -17.01 22.59
CA ASP A 95 11.31 -18.27 22.89
C ASP A 95 12.44 -18.52 21.90
N THR A 96 12.20 -18.22 20.62
CA THR A 96 13.17 -18.41 19.53
C THR A 96 14.24 -17.32 19.49
N ASN A 97 13.98 -16.16 20.10
CA ASN A 97 14.87 -14.99 20.06
C ASN A 97 15.06 -14.39 21.48
N PRO A 98 15.64 -15.14 22.43
CA PRO A 98 15.72 -14.72 23.83
C PRO A 98 16.56 -13.45 24.05
N ASP A 99 17.53 -13.19 23.16
CA ASP A 99 18.41 -12.01 23.22
C ASP A 99 17.81 -10.75 22.54
N TRP A 100 16.55 -10.80 22.11
CA TRP A 100 15.89 -9.70 21.41
C TRP A 100 14.98 -8.91 22.34
N GLU A 101 15.02 -7.58 22.21
CA GLU A 101 14.05 -6.72 22.84
C GLU A 101 12.68 -6.89 22.17
N TYR A 102 11.63 -6.94 22.98
CA TYR A 102 10.28 -7.10 22.49
C TYR A 102 9.41 -5.88 22.82
N LYS A 103 8.85 -5.22 21.80
CA LYS A 103 7.93 -4.09 21.97
C LYS A 103 6.56 -4.41 21.38
N LEU A 104 5.54 -4.42 22.24
CA LEU A 104 4.14 -4.37 21.81
C LEU A 104 3.69 -2.92 21.87
N TRP A 105 3.14 -2.41 20.77
CA TRP A 105 2.68 -1.04 20.64
C TRP A 105 1.16 -0.98 20.70
N THR A 106 0.62 -0.48 21.80
CA THR A 106 -0.79 -0.14 21.94
C THR A 106 -1.14 1.13 21.16
N GLU A 107 -2.44 1.43 21.05
CA GLU A 107 -2.92 2.65 20.39
C GLU A 107 -2.37 3.92 21.07
N ASP A 108 -2.38 3.97 22.40
CA ASP A 108 -1.88 5.12 23.17
C ASP A 108 -0.36 5.26 23.08
N GLU A 109 0.39 4.16 23.20
CA GLU A 109 1.85 4.17 23.00
C GLU A 109 2.22 4.63 21.59
N SER A 110 1.49 4.15 20.58
CA SER A 110 1.68 4.56 19.19
C SER A 110 1.40 6.04 18.99
N ARG A 111 0.29 6.54 19.55
CA ARG A 111 -0.09 7.95 19.47
C ARG A 111 0.92 8.86 20.18
N ASN A 112 1.37 8.46 21.37
CA ASN A 112 2.36 9.22 22.14
C ASN A 112 3.73 9.22 21.46
N PHE A 113 4.14 8.09 20.89
CA PHE A 113 5.36 8.00 20.09
C PHE A 113 5.33 8.96 18.90
N ILE A 114 4.26 8.98 18.12
CA ILE A 114 4.14 9.93 16.99
C ILE A 114 4.13 11.37 17.50
N ARG A 115 3.40 11.69 18.57
CA ARG A 115 3.36 13.06 19.13
C ARG A 115 4.73 13.56 19.55
N ASN A 116 5.51 12.71 20.22
CA ASN A 116 6.77 13.10 20.83
C ASN A 116 7.92 13.11 19.81
N GLU A 117 8.02 12.08 18.98
CA GLU A 117 9.15 11.90 18.05
C GLU A 117 8.91 12.53 16.67
N TYR A 118 7.64 12.69 16.29
CA TYR A 118 7.25 13.22 14.97
C TYR A 118 6.09 14.23 15.09
N PRO A 119 6.25 15.32 15.88
CA PRO A 119 5.18 16.27 16.15
C PRO A 119 4.62 16.92 14.88
N TRP A 120 5.41 17.04 13.81
CA TRP A 120 4.96 17.53 12.51
C TRP A 120 3.91 16.64 11.83
N PHE A 121 3.81 15.37 12.23
CA PHE A 121 2.93 14.38 11.61
C PHE A 121 1.67 14.06 12.44
N ILE A 122 1.61 14.49 13.72
CA ILE A 122 0.54 14.09 14.64
C ILE A 122 -0.85 14.48 14.12
N GLU A 123 -1.00 15.65 13.51
CA GLU A 123 -2.27 16.10 12.93
C GLU A 123 -2.72 15.17 11.79
N THR A 124 -1.80 14.76 10.93
CA THR A 124 -2.12 13.78 9.86
C THR A 124 -2.49 12.43 10.46
N TYR A 125 -1.75 11.98 11.47
CA TYR A 125 -1.97 10.70 12.14
C TYR A 125 -3.33 10.62 12.83
N GLU A 126 -3.75 11.68 13.54
CA GLU A 126 -5.04 11.73 14.24
C GLU A 126 -6.23 11.88 13.28
N ASN A 127 -6.02 12.52 12.12
CA ASN A 127 -7.05 12.74 11.11
C ASN A 127 -7.29 11.54 10.17
N PHE A 128 -6.60 10.41 10.35
CA PHE A 128 -6.89 9.21 9.57
C PHE A 128 -8.31 8.72 9.79
N ARG A 129 -9.06 8.56 8.69
CA ARG A 129 -10.47 8.16 8.70
C ARG A 129 -10.72 6.80 9.34
N TYR A 130 -9.81 5.85 9.13
CA TYR A 130 -9.96 4.47 9.63
C TYR A 130 -8.81 4.13 10.60
N PRO A 131 -9.10 3.50 11.76
CA PRO A 131 -8.08 3.12 12.74
C PRO A 131 -6.93 2.29 12.16
N ILE A 132 -7.24 1.35 11.26
CA ILE A 132 -6.23 0.52 10.57
C ILE A 132 -5.18 1.35 9.80
N GLN A 133 -5.50 2.57 9.37
CA GLN A 133 -4.51 3.44 8.73
C GLN A 133 -3.43 3.90 9.72
N ARG A 134 -3.79 4.09 11.00
CA ARG A 134 -2.86 4.40 12.10
C ARG A 134 -1.93 3.21 12.37
N GLU A 135 -2.47 1.99 12.41
CA GLU A 135 -1.68 0.76 12.54
C GLU A 135 -0.68 0.56 11.38
N HIS A 136 -1.13 0.79 10.13
CA HIS A 136 -0.25 0.73 8.96
C HIS A 136 0.83 1.81 9.00
N THR A 137 0.52 2.98 9.53
CA THR A 137 1.45 4.11 9.52
C THR A 137 2.49 3.99 10.62
N VAL A 138 2.08 3.66 11.85
CA VAL A 138 2.99 3.63 12.99
C VAL A 138 4.12 2.63 12.81
N ARG A 139 3.87 1.46 12.18
CA ARG A 139 4.92 0.47 11.91
C ARG A 139 6.07 1.02 11.05
N TYR A 140 5.79 1.95 10.12
CA TYR A 140 6.85 2.58 9.31
C TYR A 140 7.65 3.58 10.13
N PHE A 141 6.99 4.36 11.00
CA PHE A 141 7.67 5.30 11.91
C PHE A 141 8.50 4.58 12.97
N ILE A 142 8.02 3.44 13.47
CA ILE A 142 8.77 2.56 14.38
C ILE A 142 10.06 2.10 13.70
N LEU A 143 9.99 1.58 12.47
CA LEU A 143 11.17 1.15 11.71
C LEU A 143 12.10 2.32 11.37
N ARG A 144 11.56 3.50 11.03
CA ARG A 144 12.37 4.72 10.85
C ARG A 144 13.13 5.09 12.12
N HIS A 145 12.49 5.02 13.29
CA HIS A 145 13.09 5.49 14.54
C HIS A 145 14.04 4.46 15.16
N TYR A 146 13.53 3.26 15.43
CA TYR A 146 14.25 2.21 16.16
C TYR A 146 14.97 1.23 15.24
N GLY A 147 14.59 1.15 13.96
CA GLY A 147 14.93 0.01 13.12
C GLY A 147 14.22 -1.26 13.60
N GLY A 148 14.90 -2.38 13.53
CA GLY A 148 14.41 -3.67 14.03
C GLY A 148 13.56 -4.40 13.01
N ILE A 149 12.74 -5.34 13.51
CA ILE A 149 11.85 -6.16 12.69
C ILE A 149 10.44 -6.00 13.22
N TYR A 150 9.55 -5.50 12.36
CA TYR A 150 8.12 -5.53 12.61
C TYR A 150 7.53 -6.84 12.11
N ILE A 151 6.71 -7.47 12.96
CA ILE A 151 6.00 -8.73 12.66
C ILE A 151 4.53 -8.53 13.04
N ASP A 152 3.62 -8.82 12.12
CA ASP A 152 2.19 -8.74 12.43
C ASP A 152 1.75 -9.81 13.44
N LEU A 153 0.69 -9.56 14.20
CA LEU A 153 0.28 -10.39 15.33
C LEU A 153 -0.14 -11.82 14.96
N ASP A 154 -0.48 -12.05 13.69
CA ASP A 154 -0.83 -13.36 13.14
C ASP A 154 0.39 -14.18 12.65
N PHE A 155 1.61 -13.65 12.82
CA PHE A 155 2.87 -14.32 12.52
C PHE A 155 3.70 -14.60 13.77
N GLY A 156 4.27 -15.81 13.82
CA GLY A 156 5.22 -16.27 14.83
C GLY A 156 6.58 -16.58 14.23
N CYS A 157 7.51 -17.06 15.06
CA CYS A 157 8.88 -17.35 14.64
C CYS A 157 9.17 -18.83 14.85
N VAL A 158 9.85 -19.42 13.86
CA VAL A 158 10.26 -20.83 13.85
C VAL A 158 11.78 -20.94 14.03
N HIS A 159 12.52 -19.95 13.53
CA HIS A 159 13.97 -19.85 13.67
C HIS A 159 14.39 -18.44 14.10
N SER A 160 15.64 -18.33 14.56
CA SER A 160 16.20 -17.05 14.95
C SER A 160 16.23 -16.05 13.80
N LEU A 161 15.87 -14.82 14.12
CA LEU A 161 15.83 -13.69 13.19
C LEU A 161 17.22 -13.07 12.93
N GLU A 162 18.29 -13.61 13.54
CA GLU A 162 19.67 -13.15 13.28
C GLU A 162 20.02 -13.17 11.79
N SER A 163 19.46 -14.12 11.04
CA SER A 163 19.67 -14.25 9.59
C SER A 163 19.17 -13.06 8.78
N LEU A 164 18.28 -12.22 9.33
CA LEU A 164 17.72 -11.04 8.66
C LEU A 164 18.47 -9.75 8.98
N ARG A 165 19.36 -9.76 9.98
CA ARG A 165 20.11 -8.57 10.42
C ARG A 165 21.06 -7.93 9.40
N PRO A 166 21.65 -8.68 8.45
CA PRO A 166 22.51 -8.09 7.44
C PRO A 166 21.79 -7.19 6.44
N TYR A 167 20.46 -7.33 6.29
CA TYR A 167 19.72 -6.65 5.24
C TYR A 167 19.19 -5.29 5.75
N PRO A 168 19.76 -4.16 5.31
CA PRO A 168 19.53 -2.84 5.91
C PRO A 168 18.10 -2.32 5.74
N ALA A 169 17.37 -2.82 4.74
CA ALA A 169 15.91 -2.77 4.70
C ALA A 169 15.37 -3.97 3.93
N PHE A 170 14.28 -4.56 4.41
CA PHE A 170 13.59 -5.63 3.72
C PHE A 170 12.08 -5.58 3.90
N ILE A 171 11.39 -6.08 2.89
CA ILE A 171 9.93 -6.22 2.87
C ILE A 171 9.57 -7.64 2.43
N ALA A 172 8.55 -8.20 3.06
CA ALA A 172 7.99 -9.48 2.69
C ALA A 172 7.32 -9.48 1.31
N ASP A 173 7.53 -10.55 0.55
CA ASP A 173 6.99 -10.74 -0.79
C ASP A 173 6.35 -12.13 -0.95
N HIS A 174 5.03 -12.16 -1.15
CA HIS A 174 4.27 -13.38 -1.41
C HIS A 174 4.29 -13.82 -2.88
N ARG A 175 5.00 -13.10 -3.77
CA ARG A 175 5.12 -13.31 -5.22
C ARG A 175 3.78 -13.36 -5.96
N ARG A 176 2.81 -12.53 -5.52
CA ARG A 176 1.44 -12.49 -6.06
C ARG A 176 0.97 -11.07 -6.38
N GLY A 177 1.87 -10.23 -6.90
CA GLY A 177 1.62 -8.80 -7.13
C GLY A 177 2.21 -7.99 -5.99
N THR A 178 1.38 -7.17 -5.33
CA THR A 178 1.83 -6.23 -4.30
C THR A 178 2.58 -6.91 -3.15
N LEU A 179 3.60 -6.21 -2.66
CA LEU A 179 4.39 -6.57 -1.48
C LEU A 179 3.50 -6.64 -0.22
N SER A 180 4.02 -7.26 0.82
CA SER A 180 3.33 -7.51 2.09
C SER A 180 3.82 -6.55 3.17
N ASP A 181 2.88 -5.96 3.90
CA ASP A 181 3.12 -5.08 5.05
C ASP A 181 3.13 -5.84 6.40
N LYS A 182 3.21 -7.17 6.33
CA LYS A 182 3.09 -8.09 7.49
C LYS A 182 4.40 -8.38 8.20
N VAL A 183 5.51 -8.43 7.46
CA VAL A 183 6.85 -8.57 8.02
C VAL A 183 7.76 -7.60 7.30
N LEU A 184 8.36 -6.70 8.06
CA LEU A 184 9.16 -5.58 7.60
C LEU A 184 10.38 -5.45 8.49
N GLY A 185 11.50 -5.01 7.95
CA GLY A 185 12.65 -4.71 8.79
C GLY A 185 13.59 -3.68 8.18
N GLY A 186 14.43 -3.12 9.04
CA GLY A 186 15.51 -2.27 8.57
C GLY A 186 16.35 -1.66 9.68
N ALA A 187 17.42 -1.00 9.25
CA ALA A 187 18.26 -0.20 10.11
C ALA A 187 17.51 1.06 10.59
N PRO A 188 17.81 1.54 11.80
CA PRO A 188 17.29 2.82 12.26
C PRO A 188 17.70 3.93 11.28
N ASN A 189 16.76 4.84 11.03
CA ASN A 189 16.89 5.97 10.12
C ASN A 189 17.34 5.60 8.69
N HIS A 190 17.01 4.38 8.22
CA HIS A 190 17.30 3.98 6.86
C HIS A 190 16.59 4.93 5.86
N PRO A 191 17.28 5.45 4.83
CA PRO A 191 16.72 6.42 3.89
C PRO A 191 15.38 6.01 3.26
N PHE A 192 15.21 4.71 2.97
CA PHE A 192 13.94 4.16 2.51
C PHE A 192 12.78 4.41 3.49
N TRP A 193 12.95 4.14 4.80
CA TRP A 193 11.89 4.35 5.79
C TRP A 193 11.61 5.84 6.03
N VAL A 194 12.62 6.69 5.87
CA VAL A 194 12.45 8.14 5.84
C VAL A 194 11.54 8.56 4.67
N ASP A 195 11.87 8.14 3.44
CA ASP A 195 11.05 8.44 2.25
C ASP A 195 9.62 7.94 2.39
N VAL A 196 9.44 6.70 2.89
CA VAL A 196 8.12 6.12 3.15
C VAL A 196 7.33 7.02 4.08
N THR A 197 7.85 7.35 5.27
CA THR A 197 7.11 8.13 6.27
C THR A 197 6.82 9.56 5.83
N GLU A 198 7.74 10.22 5.14
CA GLU A 198 7.56 11.60 4.66
C GLU A 198 6.61 11.71 3.47
N THR A 199 6.40 10.60 2.75
CA THR A 199 5.50 10.57 1.60
C THR A 199 4.04 10.29 1.98
N ILE A 200 3.77 9.70 3.16
CA ILE A 200 2.41 9.33 3.59
C ILE A 200 1.39 10.49 3.45
N PRO A 201 1.66 11.73 3.89
CA PRO A 201 0.70 12.84 3.76
C PRO A 201 0.22 13.09 2.33
N ARG A 202 1.05 12.79 1.32
CA ARG A 202 0.74 12.98 -0.11
C ARG A 202 -0.13 11.86 -0.69
N TYR A 203 -0.31 10.75 0.03
CA TYR A 203 -1.07 9.59 -0.41
C TYR A 203 -2.33 9.36 0.41
N SER A 204 -2.36 9.84 1.65
CA SER A 204 -3.45 9.69 2.64
C SER A 204 -4.70 10.52 2.34
N HIS A 205 -5.12 10.58 1.09
CA HIS A 205 -6.34 11.23 0.67
C HIS A 205 -7.57 10.37 0.98
N TRP A 206 -8.75 11.00 0.99
CA TRP A 206 -10.01 10.30 1.00
C TRP A 206 -10.32 9.77 -0.42
N TYR A 207 -10.31 8.44 -0.58
CA TYR A 207 -10.72 7.78 -1.81
C TYR A 207 -12.19 7.33 -1.71
N PRO A 208 -12.92 7.25 -2.84
CA PRO A 208 -14.34 6.87 -2.84
C PRO A 208 -14.65 5.52 -2.19
N PHE A 209 -13.69 4.58 -2.21
CA PHE A 209 -13.83 3.25 -1.63
C PHE A 209 -12.92 3.08 -0.40
N ARG A 210 -13.46 2.43 0.64
CA ARG A 210 -12.73 2.16 1.89
C ARG A 210 -11.43 1.40 1.64
N PHE A 211 -11.46 0.35 0.82
CA PHE A 211 -10.26 -0.46 0.55
C PHE A 211 -9.17 0.34 -0.16
N LEU A 212 -9.52 1.29 -1.04
CA LEU A 212 -8.54 2.20 -1.66
C LEU A 212 -7.91 3.11 -0.61
N THR A 213 -8.74 3.74 0.24
CA THR A 213 -8.24 4.60 1.32
C THR A 213 -7.29 3.87 2.26
N VAL A 214 -7.60 2.63 2.60
CA VAL A 214 -6.78 1.82 3.53
C VAL A 214 -5.53 1.25 2.85
N LEU A 215 -5.67 0.56 1.71
CA LEU A 215 -4.56 -0.16 1.07
C LEU A 215 -3.62 0.77 0.31
N TYR A 216 -4.18 1.76 -0.41
CA TYR A 216 -3.41 2.70 -1.24
C TYR A 216 -2.99 3.96 -0.51
N GLY A 217 -3.69 4.34 0.57
CA GLY A 217 -3.31 5.49 1.38
C GLY A 217 -2.13 5.21 2.31
N THR A 218 -2.17 4.10 3.05
CA THR A 218 -1.13 3.78 4.06
C THR A 218 -0.72 2.30 4.13
N GLY A 219 -1.52 1.37 3.58
CA GLY A 219 -1.23 -0.06 3.64
C GLY A 219 -0.30 -0.59 2.56
N ARG A 220 -0.35 -1.90 2.33
CA ARG A 220 0.49 -2.62 1.35
C ARG A 220 0.60 -2.02 -0.05
N TRP A 221 -0.43 -1.38 -0.61
CA TRP A 221 -0.32 -0.81 -1.97
C TRP A 221 0.48 0.49 -1.95
N PHE A 222 0.30 1.32 -0.92
CA PHE A 222 1.16 2.48 -0.66
C PHE A 222 2.62 2.04 -0.51
N LEU A 223 2.87 1.05 0.34
CA LEU A 223 4.21 0.54 0.60
C LEU A 223 4.87 -0.03 -0.67
N THR A 224 4.10 -0.76 -1.49
CA THR A 224 4.56 -1.26 -2.80
C THR A 224 4.91 -0.10 -3.74
N ALA A 225 4.06 0.94 -3.80
CA ALA A 225 4.33 2.11 -4.63
C ALA A 225 5.59 2.86 -4.19
N ALA A 226 5.81 2.99 -2.87
CA ALA A 226 7.01 3.60 -2.31
C ALA A 226 8.27 2.76 -2.61
N TRP A 227 8.16 1.43 -2.51
CA TRP A 227 9.24 0.50 -2.86
C TRP A 227 9.66 0.63 -4.33
N ASP A 228 8.70 0.63 -5.25
CA ASP A 228 8.99 0.74 -6.69
C ASP A 228 9.58 2.11 -7.03
N ARG A 229 9.08 3.20 -6.42
CA ARG A 229 9.63 4.54 -6.57
C ARG A 229 11.09 4.61 -6.09
N TRP A 230 11.38 4.07 -4.90
CA TRP A 230 12.73 4.01 -4.35
C TRP A 230 13.72 3.34 -5.31
N HIS A 231 13.35 2.17 -5.86
CA HIS A 231 14.22 1.46 -6.79
C HIS A 231 14.36 2.15 -8.13
N TRP A 232 13.29 2.78 -8.62
CA TRP A 232 13.34 3.57 -9.85
C TRP A 232 14.31 4.75 -9.72
N GLU A 233 14.23 5.51 -8.64
CA GLU A 233 15.11 6.66 -8.38
C GLU A 233 16.57 6.23 -8.18
N ASN A 234 16.82 5.16 -7.43
CA ASN A 234 18.18 4.62 -7.25
C ASN A 234 18.77 4.08 -8.56
N CYS A 235 17.95 3.44 -9.41
CA CYS A 235 18.38 3.00 -10.74
C CYS A 235 18.80 4.19 -11.60
N GLN A 236 17.99 5.26 -11.65
CA GLN A 236 18.34 6.48 -12.39
C GLN A 236 19.61 7.14 -11.85
N GLN A 237 19.78 7.22 -10.53
CA GLN A 237 21.02 7.74 -9.94
C GLN A 237 22.23 6.90 -10.34
N THR A 238 22.12 5.57 -10.33
CA THR A 238 23.23 4.69 -10.72
C THR A 238 23.58 4.80 -12.20
N LEU A 239 22.57 4.96 -13.07
CA LEU A 239 22.78 5.07 -14.53
C LEU A 239 23.31 6.44 -14.97
N PHE A 240 22.89 7.53 -14.31
CA PHE A 240 23.17 8.90 -14.77
C PHE A 240 24.07 9.73 -13.83
N ARG A 241 24.29 9.30 -12.58
CA ARG A 241 25.24 9.92 -11.64
C ARG A 241 26.32 8.90 -11.27
N TYR A 242 27.47 9.00 -11.94
CA TYR A 242 28.65 8.19 -11.64
C TYR A 242 29.04 8.33 -10.16
N GLY A 243 29.10 7.21 -9.41
CA GLY A 243 29.84 7.14 -8.15
C GLY A 243 29.12 6.58 -6.91
N ARG A 244 27.82 6.27 -6.95
CA ARG A 244 27.14 5.63 -5.81
C ARG A 244 26.72 4.20 -6.16
N ALA A 245 27.15 3.22 -5.36
CA ALA A 245 26.64 1.85 -5.48
C ALA A 245 25.13 1.85 -5.25
N SER A 246 24.40 1.14 -6.11
CA SER A 246 22.95 1.06 -6.02
C SER A 246 22.52 0.36 -4.73
N ASP A 247 21.76 1.05 -3.87
CA ASP A 247 21.23 0.52 -2.61
C ASP A 247 19.99 -0.35 -2.88
N TRP A 248 20.23 -1.54 -3.46
CA TRP A 248 19.17 -2.51 -3.76
C TRP A 248 18.68 -3.14 -2.47
N LEU A 249 17.40 -2.92 -2.18
CA LEU A 249 16.78 -3.44 -0.98
C LEU A 249 16.35 -4.90 -1.17
N THR A 250 16.12 -5.59 -0.05
CA THR A 250 15.86 -7.03 -0.06
C THR A 250 14.36 -7.35 -0.01
N ARG A 251 13.89 -8.20 -0.91
CA ARG A 251 12.54 -8.79 -0.85
C ARG A 251 12.62 -10.16 -0.21
N LEU A 252 12.08 -10.28 1.01
CA LEU A 252 12.03 -11.54 1.72
C LEU A 252 10.89 -12.41 1.18
N SER A 253 11.23 -13.50 0.52
CA SER A 253 10.26 -14.41 -0.09
C SER A 253 9.46 -15.13 0.98
N MET A 254 8.15 -14.87 0.97
CA MET A 254 7.17 -15.53 1.84
C MET A 254 6.09 -16.21 1.01
N PRO A 255 6.35 -17.36 0.37
CA PRO A 255 5.30 -18.21 -0.19
C PRO A 255 4.07 -18.40 0.73
N ARG A 256 2.93 -18.82 0.16
CA ARG A 256 1.77 -19.18 0.99
C ARG A 256 1.98 -20.59 1.54
N TRP A 257 2.09 -20.71 2.85
CA TRP A 257 1.98 -21.97 3.58
C TRP A 257 1.05 -21.80 4.78
N ARG A 258 0.56 -22.90 5.34
CA ARG A 258 -0.08 -22.93 6.66
C ARG A 258 0.87 -23.60 7.64
N GLY A 259 0.90 -23.11 8.87
CA GLY A 259 1.78 -23.66 9.92
C GLY A 259 3.21 -23.16 9.81
N ALA A 260 4.15 -24.00 10.23
CA ALA A 260 5.57 -23.71 10.38
C ALA A 260 6.42 -24.74 9.61
N PRO A 261 6.57 -24.60 8.28
CA PRO A 261 7.51 -25.43 7.53
C PRO A 261 8.93 -25.24 8.08
N GLU A 262 9.72 -26.31 8.16
CA GLU A 262 11.06 -26.27 8.77
C GLU A 262 12.03 -25.28 8.10
N TRP A 263 11.82 -24.95 6.83
CA TRP A 263 12.65 -24.01 6.07
C TRP A 263 12.23 -22.54 6.24
N SER A 264 11.11 -22.27 6.91
CA SER A 264 10.56 -20.93 7.09
C SER A 264 11.06 -20.31 8.38
N LEU A 265 11.47 -19.04 8.36
CA LEU A 265 11.73 -18.25 9.56
C LEU A 265 10.45 -17.97 10.35
N PHE A 266 9.32 -17.85 9.66
CA PHE A 266 8.04 -17.44 10.24
C PHE A 266 6.96 -18.53 10.14
N SER A 267 6.13 -18.60 11.17
CA SER A 267 4.86 -19.34 11.16
C SER A 267 3.70 -18.38 10.91
N SER A 268 2.60 -18.87 10.34
CA SER A 268 1.37 -18.07 10.21
C SER A 268 0.18 -18.80 10.81
N TYR A 269 -0.52 -18.17 11.75
CA TYR A 269 -1.77 -18.68 12.32
C TYR A 269 -2.96 -18.04 11.60
N ARG A 270 -3.89 -18.88 11.08
CA ARG A 270 -4.89 -18.52 10.06
C ARG A 270 -4.23 -17.87 8.83
N GLY A 271 -3.84 -18.70 7.85
CA GLY A 271 -3.24 -18.23 6.59
C GLY A 271 -3.95 -16.97 6.09
N GLY A 272 -3.26 -15.83 6.18
CA GLY A 272 -3.85 -14.50 6.25
C GLY A 272 -5.07 -14.35 5.37
N ARG A 273 -6.26 -14.29 6.00
CA ARG A 273 -7.41 -13.61 5.39
C ARG A 273 -7.26 -12.11 5.62
N ALA A 274 -6.12 -11.54 5.18
CA ALA A 274 -6.24 -10.25 4.54
C ALA A 274 -7.06 -10.52 3.29
N ASP A 275 -8.14 -9.78 3.09
CA ASP A 275 -8.94 -9.83 1.87
C ASP A 275 -7.99 -9.75 0.66
N THR A 276 -7.65 -10.90 0.06
CA THR A 276 -6.79 -10.96 -1.13
C THR A 276 -7.60 -10.70 -2.37
N TRP A 277 -8.94 -10.75 -2.27
CA TRP A 277 -9.86 -10.50 -3.36
C TRP A 277 -9.55 -9.21 -4.13
N PRO A 278 -9.14 -8.07 -3.54
CA PRO A 278 -8.79 -6.88 -4.32
C PRO A 278 -7.57 -7.16 -5.22
N VAL A 279 -6.52 -7.79 -4.68
CA VAL A 279 -5.32 -8.15 -5.46
C VAL A 279 -5.64 -9.21 -6.50
N ASP A 280 -6.40 -10.23 -6.14
CA ASP A 280 -6.76 -11.33 -7.03
C ASP A 280 -7.59 -10.81 -8.23
N ILE A 281 -8.51 -9.85 -8.01
CA ILE A 281 -9.25 -9.20 -9.10
C ILE A 281 -8.32 -8.45 -10.06
N PHE A 282 -7.35 -7.67 -9.56
CA PHE A 282 -6.45 -6.92 -10.45
C PHE A 282 -5.44 -7.83 -11.16
N VAL A 283 -4.94 -8.87 -10.48
CA VAL A 283 -4.07 -9.89 -11.09
C VAL A 283 -4.84 -10.68 -12.16
N PHE A 284 -6.11 -11.04 -11.90
CA PHE A 284 -6.99 -11.71 -12.86
C PHE A 284 -7.33 -10.80 -14.05
N GLY A 285 -7.74 -9.55 -13.79
CA GLY A 285 -8.01 -8.55 -14.80
C GLY A 285 -6.82 -8.32 -15.72
N ARG A 286 -5.59 -8.34 -15.19
CA ARG A 286 -4.35 -8.31 -16.01
C ARG A 286 -4.22 -9.53 -16.92
N LYS A 287 -4.44 -10.75 -16.39
CA LYS A 287 -4.38 -11.98 -17.21
C LYS A 287 -5.39 -11.94 -18.37
N HIS A 288 -6.50 -11.24 -18.17
CA HIS A 288 -7.58 -11.08 -19.15
C HIS A 288 -7.74 -9.63 -19.62
N TRP A 289 -6.64 -8.89 -19.78
CA TRP A 289 -6.67 -7.44 -20.01
C TRP A 289 -7.51 -7.02 -21.22
N VAL A 290 -7.49 -7.81 -22.31
CA VAL A 290 -8.32 -7.58 -23.50
C VAL A 290 -9.81 -7.64 -23.14
N VAL A 291 -10.23 -8.68 -22.42
CA VAL A 291 -11.63 -8.86 -21.99
C VAL A 291 -12.04 -7.75 -21.03
N SER A 292 -11.17 -7.34 -20.11
CA SER A 292 -11.43 -6.25 -19.18
C SER A 292 -11.59 -4.89 -19.88
N ILE A 293 -10.75 -4.58 -20.89
CA ILE A 293 -10.88 -3.34 -21.67
C ILE A 293 -12.17 -3.35 -22.48
N VAL A 294 -12.46 -4.43 -23.20
CA VAL A 294 -13.70 -4.54 -23.99
C VAL A 294 -14.93 -4.42 -23.09
N SER A 295 -14.95 -5.09 -21.94
CA SER A 295 -16.06 -4.99 -20.97
C SER A 295 -16.22 -3.59 -20.39
N GLY A 296 -15.10 -2.91 -20.10
CA GLY A 296 -15.11 -1.52 -19.62
C GLY A 296 -15.67 -0.55 -20.66
N VAL A 297 -15.23 -0.65 -21.92
CA VAL A 297 -15.73 0.19 -23.03
C VAL A 297 -17.21 -0.05 -23.27
N VAL A 298 -17.65 -1.32 -23.30
CA VAL A 298 -19.08 -1.68 -23.44
C VAL A 298 -19.88 -1.15 -22.25
N GLY A 299 -19.38 -1.30 -21.02
CA GLY A 299 -20.02 -0.77 -19.81
C GLY A 299 -20.18 0.75 -19.83
N CYS A 300 -19.15 1.49 -20.23
CA CYS A 300 -19.21 2.94 -20.40
C CYS A 300 -20.23 3.35 -21.48
N ALA A 301 -20.24 2.67 -22.62
CA ALA A 301 -21.20 2.93 -23.70
C ALA A 301 -22.65 2.71 -23.24
N ILE A 302 -22.91 1.60 -22.53
CA ILE A 302 -24.23 1.31 -21.94
C ILE A 302 -24.61 2.37 -20.90
N GLY A 303 -23.67 2.77 -20.02
CA GLY A 303 -23.89 3.79 -19.01
C GLY A 303 -24.25 5.16 -19.60
N ILE A 304 -23.53 5.60 -20.63
CA ILE A 304 -23.83 6.84 -21.37
C ILE A 304 -25.21 6.74 -22.03
N TYR A 305 -25.51 5.63 -22.71
CA TYR A 305 -26.81 5.41 -23.34
C TYR A 305 -27.97 5.46 -22.33
N LEU A 306 -27.85 4.76 -21.20
CA LEU A 306 -28.84 4.76 -20.13
C LEU A 306 -28.98 6.15 -19.49
N GLY A 307 -27.86 6.86 -19.26
CA GLY A 307 -27.85 8.22 -18.75
C GLY A 307 -28.57 9.20 -19.66
N VAL A 308 -28.29 9.17 -20.97
CA VAL A 308 -29.00 9.98 -21.99
C VAL A 308 -30.48 9.62 -22.03
N LYS A 309 -30.82 8.33 -21.97
CA LYS A 309 -32.23 7.88 -21.96
C LYS A 309 -32.97 8.36 -20.71
N LEU A 310 -32.35 8.28 -19.53
CA LEU A 310 -32.92 8.80 -18.27
C LEU A 310 -33.05 10.31 -18.29
N PHE A 311 -32.05 11.03 -18.79
CA PHE A 311 -32.10 12.47 -18.97
C PHE A 311 -33.22 12.90 -19.92
N ARG A 312 -33.33 12.27 -21.09
CA ARG A 312 -34.44 12.49 -22.05
C ARG A 312 -35.81 12.23 -21.42
N ARG A 313 -35.95 11.14 -20.66
CA ARG A 313 -37.20 10.84 -19.92
C ARG A 313 -37.52 11.90 -18.87
N ARG A 314 -36.51 12.40 -18.14
CA ARG A 314 -36.68 13.46 -17.12
C ARG A 314 -37.04 14.81 -17.76
N CYS A 315 -36.44 15.17 -18.89
CA CYS A 315 -36.80 16.34 -19.68
C CYS A 315 -38.22 16.23 -20.25
N ALA A 316 -38.61 15.07 -20.78
CA ALA A 316 -39.96 14.83 -21.29
C ALA A 316 -41.03 14.93 -20.20
N ARG A 317 -40.76 14.44 -18.98
CA ARG A 317 -41.66 14.63 -17.82
C ARG A 317 -41.79 16.09 -17.41
N ARG A 318 -40.69 16.87 -17.40
CA ARG A 318 -40.74 18.32 -17.12
C ARG A 318 -41.52 19.11 -18.18
N ARG A 319 -41.49 18.70 -19.46
CA ARG A 319 -42.26 19.35 -20.54
C ARG A 319 -43.77 19.11 -20.46
N ARG A 320 -44.25 18.05 -19.80
CA ARG A 320 -45.69 17.77 -19.65
C ARG A 320 -46.44 18.79 -18.77
N GLY A 321 -45.73 19.63 -18.01
CA GLY A 321 -46.33 20.70 -17.19
C GLY A 321 -46.48 22.05 -17.89
N TYR A 322 -45.97 22.21 -19.12
CA TYR A 322 -46.06 23.47 -19.86
C TYR A 322 -47.07 23.32 -21.00
N ARG A 323 -48.25 23.94 -20.87
CA ARG A 323 -49.17 24.13 -22.01
C ARG A 323 -48.65 25.30 -22.85
N PRO A 324 -48.55 25.16 -24.19
CA PRO A 324 -48.23 26.30 -25.04
C PRO A 324 -49.35 27.34 -24.93
N VAL A 325 -49.00 28.59 -24.65
CA VAL A 325 -49.94 29.72 -24.73
C VAL A 325 -50.27 29.91 -26.21
N SER A 326 -51.50 29.59 -26.61
CA SER A 326 -52.01 29.92 -27.93
C SER A 326 -52.13 31.43 -28.02
N VAL A 327 -51.23 32.07 -28.76
CA VAL A 327 -51.41 33.47 -29.15
C VAL A 327 -52.55 33.49 -30.17
N SER A 328 -53.73 33.96 -29.74
CA SER A 328 -54.83 34.26 -30.64
C SER A 328 -54.38 35.36 -31.59
N ALA A 329 -54.21 35.02 -32.87
CA ALA A 329 -54.05 35.99 -33.93
C ALA A 329 -55.41 36.69 -34.13
N ASN A 330 -55.67 37.75 -33.35
CA ASN A 330 -56.72 38.68 -33.71
C ASN A 330 -56.19 39.61 -34.80
N ARG A 331 -56.89 39.52 -35.94
CA ARG A 331 -56.80 40.40 -37.10
C ARG A 331 -57.34 41.80 -36.74
N VAL A 332 -56.66 42.80 -37.33
CA VAL A 332 -56.99 44.22 -37.52
C VAL A 332 -57.00 45.07 -36.26
#